data_AF-G5J303-F1
#
_entry.id   AF-G5J303-F1
#
_cell.length_a   1.000
_cell.length_b   1.000
_cell.length_c   1.000
_cell.angle_alpha   90.00
_cell.angle_beta   90.00
_cell.angle_gamma   90.00
#
_symmetry.space_group_name_H-M   'P 1'
#
loop_
_entity.id
_entity.type
_entity.pdbx_description
1 polymer ?
#
loop_
_entity_poly.entity_id
_entity_poly.type
_entity_poly.pdbx_seq_one_letter_code
_entity_poly.pdbx_strand_id
1 'polypeptide(L)' 'NLNGFNFNQSILDSQGRVIGTWADVLNRAGIGMEVMHERNAHNFPLDLASAEPVSAPAING' A
#
# COMPACT_ATOMS: atom_id res chain seq x y z
N ASN A 1 -11.80 1.84 7.20
CA ASN A 1 -11.09 1.67 5.92
C ASN A 1 -12.06 1.10 4.89
N LEU A 2 -12.78 1.97 4.18
CA LEU A 2 -13.69 1.58 3.10
C LEU A 2 -13.40 2.50 1.92
N ASN A 3 -12.71 1.97 0.90
CA ASN A 3 -12.17 2.74 -0.21
C ASN A 3 -12.88 2.38 -1.52
N GLY A 4 -12.51 3.08 -2.60
CA GLY A 4 -12.99 2.78 -3.95
C GLY A 4 -12.51 1.42 -4.48
N PHE A 5 -13.00 1.04 -5.66
CA PHE A 5 -12.62 -0.21 -6.30
C PHE A 5 -11.12 -0.31 -6.58
N ASN A 6 -10.57 -1.51 -6.38
CA ASN A 6 -9.19 -1.83 -6.68
C ASN A 6 -9.15 -2.79 -7.86
N PHE A 7 -8.58 -2.34 -8.98
CA PHE A 7 -8.41 -3.13 -10.20
C PHE A 7 -6.93 -3.26 -10.61
N ASN A 8 -6.02 -3.22 -9.64
CA ASN A 8 -4.59 -3.39 -9.89
C ASN A 8 -4.33 -4.77 -10.49
N GLN A 9 -3.62 -4.81 -11.63
CA GLN A 9 -3.24 -6.03 -12.35
C GLN A 9 -4.42 -6.97 -12.68
N SER A 10 -5.61 -6.41 -12.86
CA SER A 10 -6.84 -7.22 -13.01
C SER A 10 -6.99 -7.90 -14.37
N ILE A 11 -6.09 -7.67 -15.33
CA ILE A 11 -6.10 -8.32 -16.65
C ILE A 11 -4.79 -9.08 -16.84
N LEU A 12 -4.91 -10.38 -17.12
CA LEU A 12 -3.79 -11.28 -17.41
C LEU A 12 -3.92 -11.83 -18.83
N ASP A 13 -2.78 -12.09 -19.48
CA ASP A 13 -2.77 -12.87 -20.73
C ASP A 13 -2.86 -14.39 -20.46
N SER A 14 -2.89 -15.19 -21.52
CA SER A 14 -2.97 -16.65 -21.43
C SER A 14 -1.74 -17.31 -20.79
N GLN A 15 -0.63 -16.58 -20.62
CA GLN A 15 0.58 -17.03 -19.94
C GLN A 15 0.66 -16.51 -18.48
N GLY A 16 -0.36 -15.79 -18.01
CA GLY A 16 -0.42 -15.21 -16.67
C GLY A 16 0.38 -13.91 -16.51
N ARG A 17 0.81 -13.26 -17.60
CA ARG A 17 1.49 -11.95 -17.53
C ARG A 17 0.46 -10.85 -17.41
N VAL A 18 0.77 -9.85 -16.58
CA VAL A 18 -0.07 -8.68 -16.40
C VAL A 18 -0.13 -7.85 -17.69
N ILE A 19 -1.34 -7.55 -18.14
CA ILE A 19 -1.59 -6.57 -19.19
C ILE A 19 -1.89 -5.23 -18.50
N GLY A 20 -1.06 -4.22 -18.75
CA GLY A 20 -1.22 -2.91 -18.12
C GLY A 20 -2.51 -2.22 -18.54
N THR A 21 -3.21 -1.65 -17.57
CA THR A 21 -4.45 -0.90 -17.73
C THR A 21 -4.31 0.53 -17.19
N TRP A 22 -5.34 1.36 -17.40
CA TRP A 22 -5.41 2.68 -16.77
C TRP A 22 -5.48 2.62 -15.24
N ALA A 23 -6.04 1.53 -14.66
CA ALA A 23 -6.05 1.34 -13.22
C ALA A 23 -4.62 1.19 -12.66
N ASP A 24 -3.73 0.51 -13.39
CA ASP A 24 -2.33 0.36 -13.00
C ASP A 24 -1.55 1.70 -13.05
N VAL A 25 -1.89 2.58 -13.99
CA VAL A 25 -1.33 3.93 -14.06
C VAL A 25 -1.79 4.76 -12.87
N LEU A 26 -3.07 4.72 -12.53
CA LEU A 26 -3.62 5.40 -11.36
C LEU A 26 -3.00 4.87 -10.05
N ASN A 27 -2.78 3.56 -9.95
CA ASN A 27 -2.10 2.96 -8.81
C ASN A 27 -0.66 3.47 -8.65
N ARG A 28 0.10 3.60 -9.74
CA ARG A 28 1.46 4.17 -9.70
C ARG A 28 1.46 5.61 -9.20
N ALA A 29 0.49 6.43 -9.65
CA ALA A 29 0.32 7.78 -9.15
C ALA A 29 -0.03 7.79 -7.65
N GLY A 30 -0.92 6.87 -7.22
CA GLY A 30 -1.27 6.67 -5.82
C GLY A 30 -0.07 6.33 -4.93
N ILE A 31 0.76 5.38 -5.37
CA ILE A 31 2.01 5.01 -4.67
C ILE A 31 2.93 6.22 -4.56
N GLY A 32 3.07 7.02 -5.62
CA GLY A 32 3.89 8.23 -5.59
C GLY A 32 3.44 9.24 -4.54
N MET A 33 2.13 9.34 -4.29
CA MET A 33 1.59 10.16 -3.20
C MET A 33 1.85 9.53 -1.84
N GLU A 34 1.56 8.24 -1.68
CA GLU A 34 1.72 7.51 -0.41
C GLU A 34 3.15 7.59 0.12
N VAL A 35 4.16 7.38 -0.72
CA VAL A 35 5.56 7.36 -0.29
C VAL A 35 6.14 8.74 0.03
N MET A 36 5.55 9.80 -0.51
CA MET A 36 6.03 11.18 -0.30
C MET A 36 5.23 11.93 0.76
N HIS A 37 3.98 11.53 0.97
CA HIS A 37 3.10 12.09 1.99
C HIS A 37 3.71 11.88 3.39
N GLU A 38 3.66 12.91 4.23
CA GLU A 38 4.18 12.86 5.61
C GLU A 38 5.61 12.26 5.73
N ARG A 39 6.51 12.69 4.82
CA ARG A 39 7.89 12.18 4.62
C ARG A 39 8.76 11.89 5.87
N ASN A 40 8.44 12.44 7.04
CA ASN A 40 9.19 12.31 8.29
C ASN A 40 8.34 11.82 9.47
N ALA A 41 7.07 11.44 9.26
CA ALA A 41 6.16 11.03 10.34
C ALA A 41 6.06 9.49 10.49
N HIS A 42 6.50 8.74 9.49
CA HIS A 42 6.38 7.29 9.45
C HIS A 42 7.70 6.61 9.86
N ASN A 43 7.67 5.92 11.01
CA ASN A 43 8.79 5.12 11.52
C ASN A 43 8.56 3.61 11.37
N PHE A 44 7.36 3.23 10.94
CA PHE A 44 6.94 1.86 10.68
C PHE A 44 6.44 1.73 9.23
N PRO A 45 6.57 0.55 8.61
CA PRO A 45 6.34 0.40 7.17
C PRO A 45 4.86 0.42 6.75
N LEU A 46 3.91 0.29 7.68
CA LEU A 46 2.48 0.34 7.40
C LEU A 46 1.86 1.56 8.05
N ASP A 47 1.18 2.38 7.25
CA ASP A 47 0.35 3.47 7.74
C ASP A 47 -1.02 2.90 8.19
N LEU A 48 -1.14 2.66 9.49
CA LEU A 48 -2.35 2.19 10.14
C LEU A 48 -2.70 3.13 11.30
N ALA A 49 -3.82 3.84 11.19
CA ALA A 49 -4.32 4.73 12.25
C ALA A 49 -5.41 4.08 13.14
N SER A 50 -5.74 2.81 12.91
CA SER A 50 -6.91 2.12 13.50
C SER A 50 -6.52 0.75 14.09
N ALA A 51 -5.49 0.71 14.93
CA ALA A 51 -5.06 -0.50 15.63
C ALA A 51 -5.03 -0.27 17.15
N GLU A 52 -5.32 -1.32 17.92
CA GLU A 52 -4.94 -1.33 19.34
C GLU A 52 -3.41 -1.37 19.45
N PRO A 53 -2.79 -0.60 20.36
CA PRO A 53 -1.35 -0.56 20.49
C PRO A 53 -0.82 -1.96 20.85
N VAL A 54 -0.05 -2.55 19.95
CA VAL A 54 0.67 -3.79 20.23
C VAL A 54 1.97 -3.41 20.92
N SER A 55 2.22 -3.92 22.13
CA SER A 55 3.47 -3.68 22.82
C SER A 55 4.63 -4.29 22.03
N ALA A 56 5.67 -3.49 21.78
CA ALA A 56 6.92 -4.02 21.25
C ALA A 56 7.48 -5.05 22.24
N PRO A 57 8.17 -6.11 21.77
CA PRO A 57 8.84 -7.05 22.67
C PRO A 57 9.80 -6.28 23.57
N ALA A 58 9.65 -6.42 24.88
CA ALA A 58 10.62 -5.89 25.82
C ALA A 58 11.96 -6.60 25.56
N ILE A 59 12.94 -5.85 25.07
CA ILE A 59 14.34 -6.25 25.13
C ILE A 59 14.73 -6.22 26.61
N ASN A 60 14.53 -7.35 27.28
CA ASN A 60 15.13 -7.58 28.60
C ASN A 60 16.64 -7.67 28.38
N GLY A 61 17.34 -6.64 28.86
CA GLY A 61 18.79 -6.67 29.02
C GLY A 61 19.22 -7.63 30.13
#